data_AF-A0A838BQJ9-F1
#
_entry.id   AF-A0A838BQJ9-F1
#
_cell.length_a   1.000
_cell.length_b   1.000
_cell.length_c   1.000
_cell.angle_alpha   90.00
_cell.angle_beta   90.00
_cell.angle_gamma   90.00
#
_symmetry.space_group_name_H-M   'P 1'
#
loop_
_entity.id
_entity.type
_entity.pdbx_description
1 polymer ?
#
loop_
_entity_poly.entity_id
_entity_poly.type
_entity_poly.pdbx_seq_one_letter_code
_entity_poly.pdbx_strand_id
1 'polypeptide(L)'
;MSNDVSALREQLSDQWQKVAIDLIRKGIPADLVFESLLTVGLAGQVELHGKHMMAGKLVAIAEQLSEQVRQEKAALQEASGATKN
;
A
#
# COMPACT_ATOMS: atom_id res chain seq x y z
N MET A 1 -4.65 -26.27 -8.92
CA MET A 1 -4.05 -25.24 -9.80
C MET A 1 -4.39 -23.82 -9.37
N SER A 2 -5.66 -23.43 -9.12
CA SER A 2 -5.97 -22.08 -8.57
C SER A 2 -5.56 -21.89 -7.09
N ASN A 3 -5.81 -22.90 -6.24
CA ASN A 3 -5.48 -22.84 -4.80
C ASN A 3 -3.97 -22.71 -4.52
N ASP A 4 -3.13 -23.21 -5.42
CA ASP A 4 -1.69 -23.27 -5.21
C ASP A 4 -1.05 -21.87 -5.30
N VAL A 5 -1.54 -21.02 -6.20
CA VAL A 5 -1.00 -19.65 -6.38
C VAL A 5 -1.41 -18.75 -5.22
N SER A 6 -2.63 -18.88 -4.71
CA SER A 6 -3.08 -18.10 -3.54
C SER A 6 -2.31 -18.50 -2.28
N ALA A 7 -2.13 -19.80 -2.03
CA ALA A 7 -1.34 -20.28 -0.90
C ALA A 7 0.13 -19.83 -0.98
N LEU A 8 0.73 -19.84 -2.18
CA LEU A 8 2.08 -19.31 -2.39
C LEU A 8 2.16 -17.80 -2.13
N ARG A 9 1.14 -17.03 -2.51
CA ARG A 9 1.09 -15.58 -2.21
C ARG A 9 1.03 -15.31 -0.71
N GLU A 10 0.23 -16.07 0.03
CA GLU A 10 0.17 -15.98 1.49
C GLU A 10 1.51 -16.31 2.14
N GLN A 11 2.14 -17.42 1.74
CA GLN A 11 3.47 -17.81 2.24
C GLN A 11 4.54 -16.74 1.96
N LEU A 12 4.53 -16.15 0.76
CA LEU A 12 5.44 -15.06 0.44
C LEU A 12 5.17 -13.83 1.29
N SER A 13 3.90 -13.45 1.48
CA SER A 13 3.52 -12.34 2.35
C SER A 13 4.03 -12.52 3.78
N ASP A 14 3.85 -13.71 4.35
CA ASP A 14 4.32 -14.04 5.69
C ASP A 14 5.85 -13.94 5.81
N GLN A 15 6.58 -14.40 4.78
CA GLN A 15 8.04 -14.28 4.75
C GLN A 15 8.50 -12.83 4.69
N TRP A 16 7.89 -12.01 3.83
CA TRP A 16 8.22 -10.59 3.74
C TRP A 16 7.92 -9.85 5.03
N GLN A 17 6.78 -10.14 5.66
CA GLN A 17 6.42 -9.56 6.95
C GLN A 17 7.43 -9.95 8.04
N LYS A 18 7.85 -11.22 8.09
CA LYS A 18 8.85 -11.67 9.06
C LYS A 18 10.18 -10.93 8.89
N VAL A 19 10.67 -10.81 7.64
CA VAL A 19 11.89 -10.07 7.33
C VAL A 19 11.76 -8.60 7.74
N ALA A 20 10.63 -7.96 7.42
CA ALA A 20 10.38 -6.57 7.80
C ALA A 20 10.45 -6.37 9.32
N ILE A 21 9.79 -7.24 10.09
CA ILE A 21 9.80 -7.20 11.56
C ILE A 21 11.22 -7.41 12.11
N ASP A 22 11.98 -8.36 11.56
CA ASP A 22 13.34 -8.64 12.00
C ASP A 22 14.28 -7.46 11.75
N LEU A 23 14.12 -6.74 10.62
CA LEU A 23 14.88 -5.52 10.30
C LEU A 23 14.53 -4.38 11.28
N ILE A 24 13.24 -4.19 11.58
CA ILE A 24 12.78 -3.18 12.53
C ILE A 24 13.33 -3.48 13.94
N ARG A 25 13.28 -4.75 14.37
CA ARG A 25 13.84 -5.19 15.66
C ARG A 25 15.35 -4.96 15.78
N LYS A 26 16.07 -4.94 14.65
CA LYS A 26 17.50 -4.61 14.60
C LYS A 26 17.78 -3.10 14.60
N GLY A 27 16.75 -2.27 14.72
CA GLY A 27 16.87 -0.81 14.82
C GLY A 27 16.79 -0.07 13.50
N ILE A 28 16.42 -0.74 12.40
CA ILE A 28 16.18 -0.06 11.13
C ILE A 28 14.83 0.67 11.22
N PRO A 29 14.75 1.97 10.84
CA PRO A 29 13.50 2.70 10.82
C PRO A 29 12.41 2.01 9.96
N ALA A 30 11.18 1.93 10.49
CA ALA A 30 10.10 1.18 9.86
C ALA A 30 9.64 1.80 8.52
N ASP A 31 9.70 3.12 8.42
CA ASP A 31 9.50 3.87 7.18
C ASP A 31 10.51 3.45 6.11
N LEU A 32 11.80 3.36 6.45
CA LEU A 32 12.85 2.94 5.51
C LEU A 32 12.64 1.49 5.03
N VAL A 33 12.23 0.59 5.93
CA VAL A 33 11.91 -0.80 5.57
C VAL A 33 10.69 -0.86 4.64
N PHE A 34 9.64 -0.10 4.95
CA PHE A 34 8.44 -0.01 4.12
C PHE A 34 8.73 0.54 2.72
N GLU A 35 9.45 1.67 2.63
CA GLU A 35 9.82 2.29 1.36
C GLU A 35 10.66 1.36 0.48
N SER A 36 11.58 0.61 1.10
CA SER A 36 12.41 -0.37 0.40
C SER A 36 11.58 -1.51 -0.18
N LEU A 37 10.67 -2.10 0.61
CA LEU A 37 9.79 -3.18 0.15
C LEU A 37 8.84 -2.70 -0.95
N LEU A 38 8.28 -1.50 -0.80
CA LEU A 38 7.43 -0.89 -1.83
C LEU A 38 8.20 -0.67 -3.13
N THR A 39 9.43 -0.14 -3.05
CA THR A 39 10.28 0.12 -4.21
C THR A 39 10.58 -1.17 -4.99
N VAL A 40 10.97 -2.24 -4.28
CA VAL A 40 11.24 -3.55 -4.89
C VAL A 40 9.97 -4.14 -5.52
N GLY A 41 8.84 -4.07 -4.80
CA GLY A 41 7.55 -4.56 -5.31
C GLY A 41 7.12 -3.84 -6.59
N LEU A 42 7.24 -2.51 -6.63
CA LEU A 42 6.94 -1.71 -7.81
C LEU A 42 7.88 -2.02 -8.98
N ALA A 43 9.19 -2.14 -8.73
CA ALA A 43 10.15 -2.50 -9.77
C ALA A 43 9.81 -3.86 -10.40
N GLY A 44 9.48 -4.87 -9.59
CA GLY A 44 9.05 -6.18 -10.09
C GLY A 44 7.75 -6.12 -10.89
N GLN A 45 6.78 -5.32 -10.47
CA GLN A 45 5.54 -5.14 -11.24
C GLN A 45 5.79 -4.45 -12.59
N VAL A 46 6.68 -3.46 -12.63
CA VAL A 46 7.08 -2.78 -13.87
C VAL A 46 7.80 -3.73 -14.82
N GLU A 47 8.68 -4.59 -14.31
CA GLU A 47 9.40 -5.59 -15.12
C GLU A 47 8.42 -6.59 -15.75
N LEU A 48 7.46 -7.10 -14.96
CA LEU A 48 6.53 -8.13 -15.43
C LEU A 48 5.42 -7.59 -16.34
N HIS A 49 4.94 -6.37 -16.09
CA HIS A 49 3.72 -5.84 -16.73
C HIS A 49 3.97 -4.59 -17.58
N GLY A 50 5.18 -4.04 -17.56
CA GLY A 50 5.53 -2.82 -18.27
C GLY A 50 5.11 -1.53 -17.58
N LYS A 51 5.84 -0.46 -17.92
CA LYS A 51 5.72 0.87 -17.29
C LYS A 51 4.35 1.50 -17.46
N HIS A 52 3.75 1.40 -18.65
CA HIS A 52 2.47 2.05 -18.94
C HIS A 52 1.30 1.44 -18.16
N MET A 53 1.25 0.10 -18.06
CA MET A 53 0.22 -0.56 -17.28
C MET A 53 0.34 -0.19 -15.80
N MET A 54 1.56 -0.18 -15.28
CA MET A 54 1.77 0.16 -13.87
C MET A 54 1.40 1.61 -13.56
N ALA A 55 1.78 2.55 -14.44
CA ALA A 55 1.40 3.95 -14.34
C ALA A 55 -0.12 4.13 -14.31
N GLY A 56 -0.87 3.43 -15.18
CA GLY A 56 -2.33 3.47 -15.19
C GLY A 56 -2.95 3.02 -13.86
N LYS A 57 -2.45 1.94 -13.25
CA LYS A 57 -2.96 1.50 -11.93
C LYS A 57 -2.61 2.50 -10.82
N LEU A 58 -1.41 3.09 -10.84
CA LEU A 58 -1.01 4.10 -9.85
C LEU A 58 -1.90 5.34 -9.94
N VAL A 59 -2.24 5.78 -11.15
CA VAL A 59 -3.20 6.88 -11.37
C VAL A 59 -4.56 6.52 -10.78
N ALA A 60 -5.10 5.35 -11.07
CA ALA A 60 -6.40 4.92 -10.54
C ALA A 60 -6.40 4.86 -8.99
N ILE A 61 -5.33 4.35 -8.38
CA ILE A 61 -5.17 4.33 -6.91
C ILE A 61 -5.15 5.76 -6.35
N ALA A 62 -4.40 6.66 -6.98
CA ALA A 62 -4.31 8.05 -6.54
C ALA A 62 -5.65 8.79 -6.66
N GLU A 63 -6.41 8.55 -7.74
CA GLU A 63 -7.76 9.08 -7.92
C GLU A 63 -8.72 8.59 -6.83
N GLN A 64 -8.72 7.29 -6.55
CA GLN A 64 -9.55 6.71 -5.51
C GLN A 64 -9.20 7.26 -4.12
N LEU A 65 -7.90 7.35 -3.79
CA LEU A 65 -7.45 7.92 -2.52
C LEU A 65 -7.84 9.40 -2.41
N SER A 66 -7.71 10.17 -3.49
CA SER A 66 -8.12 11.57 -3.52
C SER A 66 -9.61 11.74 -3.25
N GLU A 67 -10.45 10.82 -3.74
CA GLU A 67 -11.89 10.84 -3.48
C GLU A 67 -12.19 10.50 -2.01
N GLN A 68 -11.55 9.48 -1.44
CA GLN A 68 -11.69 9.13 -0.02
C GLN A 68 -11.31 10.31 0.89
N VAL A 69 -10.19 10.97 0.62
CA VAL A 69 -9.74 12.16 1.38
C VAL A 69 -10.75 13.30 1.27
N ARG A 70 -11.37 13.49 0.09
CA ARG A 70 -12.42 14.51 -0.10
C ARG A 70 -13.65 14.23 0.75
N GLN A 71 -14.08 12.97 0.80
CA GLN A 71 -15.22 12.53 1.61
C GLN A 71 -14.94 12.68 3.10
N GLU A 72 -13.77 12.24 3.58
CA GLU A 72 -13.36 12.41 4.97
C GLU A 72 -13.30 13.89 5.37
N LYS A 73 -12.77 14.75 4.49
CA LYS A 73 -12.74 16.20 4.72
C LYS A 73 -14.15 16.78 4.87
N ALA A 74 -15.11 16.37 4.04
CA ALA A 74 -16.50 16.83 4.14
C ALA A 74 -17.14 16.39 5.47
N ALA A 75 -16.95 15.12 5.85
CA ALA A 75 -17.45 14.59 7.12
C ALA A 75 -16.87 15.34 8.34
N LEU A 76 -15.56 15.65 8.32
CA LEU A 76 -14.91 16.44 9.37
C LEU A 76 -15.47 17.87 9.46
N GLN A 77 -15.80 18.49 8.33
CA GLN A 77 -16.41 19.83 8.29
C GLN A 77 -17.84 19.82 8.84
N GLU A 78 -18.64 18.82 8.49
CA GLU A 78 -20.00 18.65 9.03
C GLU A 78 -19.99 18.43 10.54
N ALA A 79 -19.10 17.56 11.04
CA ALA A 79 -18.94 17.33 12.49
C ALA A 79 -18.48 18.60 13.24
N SER A 80 -17.61 19.41 12.63
CA SER A 80 -17.15 20.69 13.18
C SER A 80 -18.24 21.78 13.16
N GLY A 81 -19.19 21.68 12.24
CA GLY A 81 -20.37 22.57 12.18
C GLY A 81 -21.45 22.18 13.18
N ALA A 82 -21.67 20.89 13.41
CA ALA A 82 -22.69 20.37 14.32
C ALA A 82 -22.38 20.63 15.81
N THR A 83 -21.10 20.75 16.17
CA THR A 83 -20.65 21.01 17.55
C THR A 83 -20.72 22.48 17.98
N LYS A 84 -21.17 23.39 17.09
CA LYS A 84 -21.33 24.83 17.38
C LYS A 84 -22.77 25.26 17.72
N ASN A 85 -23.71 24.32 17.88
CA ASN A 85 -25.08 24.58 18.34
C ASN A 85 -25.28 24.14 19.80
#